data_AF-A0A1J5PT11-F1
#
_entry.id   AF-A0A1J5PT11-F1
#
_cell.length_a   1.000
_cell.length_b   1.000
_cell.length_c   1.000
_cell.angle_alpha   90.00
_cell.angle_beta   90.00
_cell.angle_gamma   90.00
#
_symmetry.space_group_name_H-M   'P 1'
#
loop_
_entity.id
_entity.type
_entity.pdbx_description
1 polymer ?
#
loop_
_entity_poly.entity_id
_entity_poly.type
_entity_poly.pdbx_seq_one_letter_code
_entity_poly.pdbx_strand_id
1 'polypeptide(L)'
;MHDQRGTGHRQVLLGLARGEPRAAAGAGNQGVERHSIAQVDAAGAGRGGGAGAGRAGPVPARILGMSASEQAESLHLASSLPTLKPGQRHALARPAGSADALLVAELARRHRHPWLVVTADPADAQRLLDEITWFAPSLRCGVLPDWETLPYDAFSPHQDLVSERLATLWALHQRAIDVVLVPAATALQRLAPASFLASTTFSFHKGEALDEAALRAQLVLAGYAHVTQVVAPGEYAVRGGLIDLHPMGSALPLRVDLFGDTVESIHAFDPDSQRSLYPIEEVRLLPGHEFPLDDSACQRFRAQWRERIEGDPSRSPLYKDIAHGVAGPGIEYYLPLFHERTETLLDYLGDTAGVVLHGDVAGAMRQFATDTHERWRLLRHDPERPALPPAELYLSDEAFFVALKPLPQLALRDAAADSAPADDA
;
A
#
# COMPACT_ATOMS: atom_id res chain seq x y z
N MET A 1 -40.89 42.82 -60.32
CA MET A 1 -42.20 43.43 -60.07
C MET A 1 -43.06 42.38 -59.38
N HIS A 2 -43.21 42.51 -58.04
CA HIS A 2 -44.19 41.85 -57.13
C HIS A 2 -44.24 40.30 -57.03
N ASP A 3 -44.43 39.64 -55.88
CA ASP A 3 -44.57 40.01 -54.45
C ASP A 3 -44.72 38.74 -53.54
N GLN A 4 -44.44 38.92 -52.22
CA GLN A 4 -44.90 38.26 -50.96
C GLN A 4 -44.97 36.71 -50.80
N ARG A 5 -44.48 36.04 -49.74
CA ARG A 5 -44.44 36.13 -48.23
C ARG A 5 -45.53 35.32 -47.49
N GLY A 6 -45.10 34.64 -46.40
CA GLY A 6 -45.88 34.16 -45.23
C GLY A 6 -46.21 32.66 -45.27
N THR A 7 -46.20 31.82 -44.22
CA THR A 7 -46.14 31.89 -42.73
C THR A 7 -46.06 30.39 -42.31
N GLY A 8 -45.36 29.86 -41.29
CA GLY A 8 -45.33 30.18 -39.87
C GLY A 8 -46.20 29.21 -39.03
N HIS A 9 -45.56 28.27 -38.30
CA HIS A 9 -46.00 27.51 -37.10
C HIS A 9 -46.94 26.28 -37.17
N ARG A 10 -46.47 25.15 -36.61
CA ARG A 10 -47.27 24.28 -35.71
C ARG A 10 -46.43 23.47 -34.72
N GLN A 11 -47.02 23.30 -33.54
CA GLN A 11 -46.48 22.87 -32.24
C GLN A 11 -46.06 21.40 -32.12
N VAL A 12 -45.16 21.19 -31.16
CA VAL A 12 -44.77 19.93 -30.49
C VAL A 12 -45.76 19.60 -29.37
N LEU A 13 -46.19 18.33 -29.25
CA LEU A 13 -46.63 17.76 -27.97
C LEU A 13 -46.53 16.22 -27.92
N LEU A 14 -45.84 15.75 -26.88
CA LEU A 14 -45.91 14.50 -26.10
C LEU A 14 -46.19 13.14 -26.78
N GLY A 15 -45.29 12.18 -26.48
CA GLY A 15 -45.58 10.76 -26.48
C GLY A 15 -44.76 10.03 -25.41
N LEU A 16 -45.39 9.72 -24.26
CA LEU A 16 -44.91 8.76 -23.27
C LEU A 16 -45.35 7.35 -23.74
N ALA A 17 -44.41 6.42 -23.84
CA ALA A 17 -44.72 4.99 -23.96
C ALA A 17 -43.72 4.17 -23.15
N ARG A 18 -44.27 3.36 -22.24
CA ARG A 18 -43.59 2.36 -21.43
C ARG A 18 -43.19 1.16 -22.31
N GLY A 19 -41.97 0.66 -22.12
CA GLY A 19 -41.51 -0.63 -22.65
C GLY A 19 -40.50 -1.24 -21.68
N GLU A 20 -40.82 -2.40 -21.14
CA GLU A 20 -39.93 -3.23 -20.30
C GLU A 20 -38.80 -3.91 -21.10
N PRO A 21 -37.74 -4.40 -20.45
CA PRO A 21 -36.38 -4.35 -20.99
C PRO A 21 -35.92 -5.67 -21.63
N ARG A 22 -34.92 -5.57 -22.52
CA ARG A 22 -34.03 -6.68 -22.87
C ARG A 22 -32.59 -6.21 -23.01
N ALA A 23 -31.74 -6.90 -22.24
CA ALA A 23 -30.31 -7.20 -22.43
C ALA A 23 -29.21 -6.18 -22.09
N ALA A 24 -28.25 -6.72 -21.33
CA ALA A 24 -26.79 -6.55 -21.41
C ALA A 24 -26.10 -5.44 -20.58
N ALA A 25 -25.09 -5.91 -19.84
CA ALA A 25 -23.80 -5.31 -19.52
C ALA A 25 -23.75 -3.89 -18.93
N GLY A 26 -23.22 -3.80 -17.72
CA GLY A 26 -22.81 -2.53 -17.10
C GLY A 26 -22.33 -2.75 -15.69
N ALA A 27 -21.10 -3.24 -15.53
CA ALA A 27 -20.35 -3.08 -14.30
C ALA A 27 -20.12 -1.58 -14.11
N GLY A 28 -20.88 -0.97 -13.21
CA GLY A 28 -20.74 0.43 -12.86
C GLY A 28 -19.45 0.64 -12.08
N ASN A 29 -18.50 1.32 -12.71
CA ASN A 29 -17.35 1.90 -12.07
C ASN A 29 -17.83 3.06 -11.18
N GLN A 30 -18.02 2.82 -9.88
CA GLN A 30 -18.24 3.89 -8.91
C GLN A 30 -16.86 4.41 -8.49
N GLY A 31 -16.59 5.66 -8.86
CA GLY A 31 -15.33 6.34 -8.57
C GLY A 31 -15.08 6.40 -7.07
N VAL A 32 -13.96 5.81 -6.67
CA VAL A 32 -13.35 6.01 -5.35
C VAL A 32 -12.65 7.37 -5.39
N GLU A 33 -13.10 8.31 -4.55
CA GLU A 33 -12.37 9.55 -4.31
C GLU A 33 -11.02 9.20 -3.68
N ARG A 34 -9.94 9.45 -4.43
CA ARG A 34 -8.57 9.15 -4.02
C ARG A 34 -8.16 10.08 -2.88
N HIS A 35 -7.73 9.53 -1.75
CA HIS A 35 -7.13 10.30 -0.66
C HIS A 35 -5.62 10.07 -0.65
N SER A 36 -4.89 11.15 -0.94
CA SER A 36 -3.44 11.20 -1.01
C SER A 36 -2.82 10.87 0.34
N ILE A 37 -1.86 9.96 0.35
CA ILE A 37 -0.82 9.93 1.39
C ILE A 37 -0.15 11.31 1.33
N ALA A 38 -0.15 12.03 2.45
CA ALA A 38 0.56 13.30 2.55
C ALA A 38 2.05 13.03 2.28
N GLN A 39 2.63 13.75 1.32
CA GLN A 39 4.07 13.77 1.11
C GLN A 39 4.75 14.08 2.45
N VAL A 40 5.56 13.14 2.93
CA VAL A 40 6.48 13.41 4.03
C VAL A 40 7.61 14.24 3.44
N ASP A 41 7.45 15.57 3.48
CA ASP A 41 8.47 16.52 3.06
C ASP A 41 9.77 16.28 3.84
N ALA A 42 10.86 16.10 3.09
CA ALA A 42 12.21 16.04 3.60
C ALA A 42 12.67 17.45 4.04
N ALA A 43 12.46 17.78 5.32
CA ALA A 43 13.03 18.97 5.93
C ALA A 43 14.40 18.66 6.58
N GLY A 44 15.47 18.94 5.83
CA GLY A 44 16.66 19.64 6.34
C GLY A 44 17.85 18.83 6.89
N ALA A 45 18.84 18.60 6.04
CA ALA A 45 20.23 18.35 6.45
C ALA A 45 21.18 19.37 5.77
N GLY A 46 21.73 20.30 6.56
CA GLY A 46 22.73 21.28 6.12
C GLY A 46 23.34 22.04 7.30
N ARG A 47 24.66 21.90 7.50
CA ARG A 47 25.45 22.27 8.69
C ARG A 47 25.74 23.77 8.82
N GLY A 48 25.89 24.27 10.05
CA GLY A 48 26.60 25.53 10.36
C GLY A 48 26.34 26.05 11.78
N GLY A 49 27.38 26.14 12.62
CA GLY A 49 27.29 26.48 14.04
C GLY A 49 26.93 27.94 14.36
N GLY A 50 26.27 28.13 15.50
CA GLY A 50 26.01 29.43 16.12
C GLY A 50 25.05 29.30 17.30
N ALA A 51 25.57 29.39 18.52
CA ALA A 51 24.75 29.40 19.74
C ALA A 51 23.86 30.65 19.78
N GLY A 52 22.55 30.46 19.77
CA GLY A 52 21.56 31.52 19.93
C GLY A 52 20.23 30.94 20.39
N ALA A 53 19.83 31.21 21.63
CA ALA A 53 18.53 30.86 22.17
C ALA A 53 17.43 31.65 21.45
N GLY A 54 16.84 31.06 20.40
CA GLY A 54 15.70 31.59 19.66
C GLY A 54 14.40 30.98 20.17
N ARG A 55 13.58 31.78 20.86
CA ARG A 55 12.20 31.45 21.21
C ARG A 55 11.40 31.11 19.95
N ALA A 56 10.86 29.88 19.90
CA ALA A 56 9.83 29.52 18.94
C ALA A 56 8.61 30.44 19.12
N GLY A 57 8.26 31.18 18.08
CA GLY A 57 7.01 31.94 18.02
C GLY A 57 5.80 31.00 17.91
N PRO A 58 4.61 31.41 18.37
CA PRO A 58 3.44 30.56 18.38
C PRO A 58 2.90 30.38 16.96
N VAL A 59 2.76 29.13 16.52
CA VAL A 59 1.99 28.76 15.33
C VAL A 59 0.50 28.91 15.68
N PRO A 60 -0.33 29.59 14.87
CA PRO A 60 -1.72 29.84 15.24
C PRO A 60 -2.53 28.54 15.17
N ALA A 61 -2.90 28.01 16.33
CA ALA A 61 -3.94 26.99 16.46
C ALA A 61 -5.30 27.64 16.19
N ARG A 62 -5.86 27.41 14.99
CA ARG A 62 -7.30 27.65 14.77
C ARG A 62 -8.02 26.31 14.90
N ILE A 63 -8.28 25.96 16.16
CA ILE A 63 -9.22 24.93 16.57
C ILE A 63 -10.60 25.35 16.06
N LEU A 64 -11.24 24.51 15.26
CA LEU A 64 -12.68 24.58 15.03
C LEU A 64 -13.28 23.24 15.44
N GLY A 65 -14.05 23.24 16.52
CA GLY A 65 -15.19 22.32 16.63
C GLY A 65 -15.38 21.50 17.90
N MET A 66 -14.41 21.36 18.81
CA MET A 66 -14.63 20.57 20.03
C MET A 66 -15.07 21.45 21.20
N SER A 67 -16.23 21.13 21.76
CA SER A 67 -16.73 21.68 23.03
C SER A 67 -15.80 21.32 24.19
N ALA A 68 -15.84 22.12 25.27
CA ALA A 68 -15.04 21.86 26.47
C ALA A 68 -15.37 20.50 27.13
N SER A 69 -16.59 19.98 26.93
CA SER A 69 -17.01 18.65 27.38
C SER A 69 -16.37 17.52 26.55
N GLU A 70 -16.28 17.67 25.22
CA GLU A 70 -15.64 16.67 24.35
C GLU A 70 -14.12 16.62 24.59
N GLN A 71 -13.50 17.77 24.87
CA GLN A 71 -12.10 17.83 25.29
C GLN A 71 -11.90 17.14 26.66
N ALA A 72 -12.84 17.30 27.59
CA ALA A 72 -12.78 16.66 28.91
C ALA A 72 -13.03 15.14 28.85
N GLU A 73 -13.96 14.66 28.02
CA GLU A 73 -14.23 13.22 27.82
C GLU A 73 -13.08 12.52 27.07
N SER A 74 -12.50 13.18 26.06
CA SER A 74 -11.28 12.72 25.40
C SER A 74 -10.13 12.59 26.41
N LEU A 75 -9.96 13.57 27.31
CA LEU A 75 -9.00 13.50 28.43
C LEU A 75 -9.32 12.37 29.43
N HIS A 76 -10.59 12.07 29.69
CA HIS A 76 -11.01 10.99 30.59
C HIS A 76 -10.73 9.60 30.00
N LEU A 77 -11.10 9.35 28.74
CA LEU A 77 -10.78 8.10 28.04
C LEU A 77 -9.26 7.88 28.00
N ALA A 78 -8.53 8.93 27.62
CA ALA A 78 -7.08 9.02 27.73
C ALA A 78 -6.59 8.60 29.14
N SER A 79 -7.11 9.16 30.22
CA SER A 79 -6.64 8.84 31.58
C SER A 79 -6.93 7.38 32.02
N SER A 80 -7.87 6.70 31.35
CA SER A 80 -8.30 5.32 31.66
C SER A 80 -7.63 4.23 30.81
N LEU A 81 -6.76 4.59 29.86
CA LEU A 81 -6.12 3.60 28.99
C LEU A 81 -5.16 2.70 29.78
N PRO A 82 -5.24 1.37 29.58
CA PRO A 82 -4.29 0.46 30.21
C PRO A 82 -2.87 0.82 29.78
N THR A 83 -1.93 0.78 30.72
CA THR A 83 -0.51 0.84 30.37
C THR A 83 -0.14 -0.49 29.71
N LEU A 84 0.01 -0.47 28.39
CA LEU A 84 0.37 -1.64 27.61
C LEU A 84 1.87 -1.90 27.78
N LYS A 85 2.21 -3.00 28.45
CA LYS A 85 3.60 -3.43 28.64
C LYS A 85 3.98 -4.46 27.57
N PRO A 86 5.24 -4.47 27.10
CA PRO A 86 5.76 -5.58 26.30
C PRO A 86 5.47 -6.93 26.96
N GLY A 87 5.09 -7.94 26.18
CA GLY A 87 4.71 -9.24 26.71
C GLY A 87 3.26 -9.36 27.20
N GLN A 88 2.48 -8.29 27.19
CA GLN A 88 1.12 -8.28 27.74
C GLN A 88 0.07 -8.00 26.67
N ARG A 89 -1.03 -8.76 26.73
CA ARG A 89 -2.24 -8.52 25.95
C ARG A 89 -3.37 -8.05 26.87
N HIS A 90 -3.92 -6.88 26.56
CA HIS A 90 -5.11 -6.34 27.19
C HIS A 90 -6.28 -6.49 26.23
N ALA A 91 -7.45 -6.90 26.73
CA ALA A 91 -8.66 -7.02 25.93
C ALA A 91 -9.72 -6.03 26.44
N LEU A 92 -10.36 -5.33 25.51
CA LEU A 92 -11.48 -4.44 25.76
C LEU A 92 -12.61 -4.78 24.79
N ALA A 93 -13.85 -4.54 25.22
CA ALA A 93 -14.96 -4.50 24.30
C ALA A 93 -14.74 -3.38 23.28
N ARG A 94 -15.05 -3.66 22.01
CA ARG A 94 -14.96 -2.68 20.93
C ARG A 94 -15.94 -1.55 21.24
N PRO A 95 -15.44 -0.30 21.37
CA PRO A 95 -16.30 0.83 21.69
C PRO A 95 -17.21 1.15 20.49
N ALA A 96 -18.33 1.84 20.76
CA ALA A 96 -19.31 2.17 19.73
C ALA A 96 -18.86 3.33 18.83
N GLY A 97 -19.24 3.29 17.55
CA GLY A 97 -18.89 4.32 16.56
C GLY A 97 -17.37 4.45 16.39
N SER A 98 -16.90 5.66 16.09
CA SER A 98 -15.48 5.97 15.84
C SER A 98 -14.62 6.09 17.11
N ALA A 99 -15.12 5.63 18.25
CA ALA A 99 -14.38 5.66 19.51
C ALA A 99 -13.18 4.67 19.51
N ASP A 100 -13.20 3.68 18.61
CA ASP A 100 -12.07 2.78 18.36
C ASP A 100 -10.91 3.52 17.66
N ALA A 101 -11.21 4.34 16.65
CA ALA A 101 -10.23 5.20 16.00
C ALA A 101 -9.64 6.22 16.97
N LEU A 102 -10.48 6.89 17.78
CA LEU A 102 -10.01 7.82 18.81
C LEU A 102 -9.08 7.13 19.82
N LEU A 103 -9.42 5.91 20.24
CA LEU A 103 -8.62 5.09 21.13
C LEU A 103 -7.23 4.81 20.55
N VAL A 104 -7.16 4.36 19.29
CA VAL A 104 -5.90 4.10 18.58
C VAL A 104 -5.09 5.39 18.42
N ALA A 105 -5.73 6.50 18.05
CA ALA A 105 -5.09 7.80 17.90
C ALA A 105 -4.44 8.25 19.22
N GLU A 106 -5.14 8.13 20.34
CA GLU A 106 -4.60 8.50 21.66
C GLU A 106 -3.45 7.58 22.10
N LEU A 107 -3.51 6.28 21.79
CA LEU A 107 -2.39 5.36 22.03
C LEU A 107 -1.15 5.78 21.22
N ALA A 108 -1.31 6.05 19.94
CA ALA A 108 -0.23 6.47 19.06
C ALA A 108 0.36 7.83 19.44
N ARG A 109 -0.44 8.77 19.96
CA ARG A 109 0.08 10.08 20.45
C ARG A 109 0.94 9.96 21.71
N ARG A 110 0.64 9.00 22.59
CA ARG A 110 1.35 8.80 23.86
C ARG A 110 2.69 8.10 23.68
N HIS A 111 2.74 7.18 22.74
CA HIS A 111 3.85 6.28 22.54
C HIS A 111 4.57 6.62 21.24
N ARG A 112 5.89 6.87 21.31
CA ARG A 112 6.68 7.28 20.13
C ARG A 112 7.20 6.11 19.28
N HIS A 113 6.58 4.94 19.41
CA HIS A 113 6.90 3.76 18.61
C HIS A 113 5.76 3.48 17.62
N PRO A 114 6.02 2.79 16.49
CA PRO A 114 4.98 2.50 15.52
C PRO A 114 3.90 1.59 16.11
N TRP A 115 2.68 1.71 15.60
CA TRP A 115 1.54 0.87 15.91
C TRP A 115 1.08 0.09 14.69
N LEU A 116 0.90 -1.22 14.86
CA LEU A 116 0.26 -2.11 13.90
C LEU A 116 -1.20 -2.32 14.30
N VAL A 117 -2.13 -1.93 13.44
CA VAL A 117 -3.56 -2.21 13.61
C VAL A 117 -3.96 -3.30 12.63
N VAL A 118 -4.31 -4.47 13.15
CA VAL A 118 -4.77 -5.60 12.34
C VAL A 118 -6.29 -5.68 12.43
N THR A 119 -6.97 -5.53 11.30
CA THR A 119 -8.44 -5.55 11.24
C THR A 119 -8.94 -6.91 10.76
N ALA A 120 -9.95 -7.44 11.44
CA ALA A 120 -10.62 -8.67 11.01
C ALA A 120 -11.42 -8.43 9.72
N ASP A 121 -12.10 -7.28 9.63
CA ASP A 121 -12.78 -6.80 8.42
C ASP A 121 -11.84 -5.90 7.62
N PRO A 122 -11.58 -6.16 6.32
CA PRO A 122 -10.79 -5.28 5.47
C PRO A 122 -11.35 -3.85 5.38
N ALA A 123 -12.67 -3.66 5.42
CA ALA A 123 -13.31 -2.35 5.33
C ALA A 123 -12.97 -1.45 6.53
N ASP A 124 -12.70 -2.05 7.70
CA ASP A 124 -12.31 -1.32 8.90
C ASP A 124 -10.94 -0.65 8.74
N ALA A 125 -10.03 -1.17 7.91
CA ALA A 125 -8.69 -0.58 7.73
C ALA A 125 -8.77 0.83 7.13
N GLN A 126 -9.57 1.01 6.06
CA GLN A 126 -9.74 2.33 5.45
C GLN A 126 -10.56 3.27 6.36
N ARG A 127 -11.64 2.77 6.97
CA ARG A 127 -12.44 3.56 7.93
C ARG A 127 -11.58 4.09 9.07
N LEU A 128 -10.79 3.22 9.70
CA LEU A 128 -9.91 3.61 10.80
C LEU A 128 -8.82 4.58 10.34
N LEU A 129 -8.27 4.44 9.13
CA LEU A 129 -7.31 5.40 8.58
C LEU A 129 -7.91 6.82 8.53
N ASP A 130 -9.11 6.95 7.94
CA ASP A 130 -9.78 8.24 7.79
C ASP A 130 -10.13 8.86 9.15
N GLU A 131 -10.68 8.05 10.06
CA GLU A 131 -11.09 8.50 11.39
C GLU A 131 -9.89 8.85 12.28
N ILE A 132 -8.82 8.04 12.31
CA ILE A 132 -7.60 8.33 13.09
C ILE A 132 -6.97 9.64 12.60
N THR A 133 -6.90 9.82 11.28
CA THR A 133 -6.34 11.04 10.67
C THR A 133 -7.18 12.26 11.01
N TRP A 134 -8.50 12.11 11.15
CA TRP A 134 -9.38 13.18 11.63
C TRP A 134 -9.12 13.54 13.10
N PHE A 135 -9.02 12.55 13.99
CA PHE A 135 -8.80 12.79 15.43
C PHE A 135 -7.38 13.30 15.74
N ALA A 136 -6.38 12.83 15.00
CA ALA A 136 -4.98 13.18 15.22
C ALA A 136 -4.25 13.44 13.89
N PRO A 137 -4.46 14.61 13.25
CA PRO A 137 -3.87 14.95 11.96
C PRO A 137 -2.33 15.00 11.94
N SER A 138 -1.69 15.04 13.10
CA SER A 138 -0.22 15.00 13.21
C SER A 138 0.36 13.59 13.11
N LEU A 139 -0.44 12.54 13.24
CA LEU A 139 0.01 11.16 13.11
C LEU A 139 0.17 10.80 11.65
N ARG A 140 1.31 10.20 11.32
CA ARG A 140 1.57 9.66 9.97
C ARG A 140 0.96 8.27 9.93
N CYS A 141 -0.18 8.15 9.28
CA CYS A 141 -0.92 6.89 9.16
C CYS A 141 -0.81 6.35 7.73
N GLY A 142 -0.85 5.03 7.59
CA GLY A 142 -0.87 4.37 6.29
C GLY A 142 -1.56 3.01 6.34
N VAL A 143 -2.04 2.54 5.20
CA VAL A 143 -2.58 1.19 5.04
C VAL A 143 -1.57 0.37 4.23
N LEU A 144 -1.36 -0.89 4.60
CA LEU A 144 -0.75 -1.87 3.71
C LEU A 144 -1.89 -2.58 2.98
N PRO A 145 -2.19 -2.22 1.72
CA PRO A 145 -3.34 -2.79 1.05
C PRO A 145 -3.07 -4.23 0.63
N ASP A 146 -4.15 -4.99 0.49
CA ASP A 146 -4.09 -6.34 -0.06
C ASP A 146 -3.73 -6.31 -1.55
N TRP A 147 -3.30 -7.45 -2.09
CA TRP A 147 -3.14 -7.58 -3.53
C TRP A 147 -4.47 -7.57 -4.31
N GLU A 148 -5.59 -7.80 -3.61
CA GLU A 148 -6.93 -7.95 -4.20
C GLU A 148 -7.00 -9.04 -5.27
N THR A 149 -6.09 -10.01 -5.17
CA THR A 149 -6.10 -11.23 -5.97
C THR A 149 -6.27 -12.42 -5.04
N LEU A 150 -6.86 -13.51 -5.54
CA LEU A 150 -7.04 -14.70 -4.73
C LEU A 150 -5.71 -15.45 -4.58
N PRO A 151 -5.43 -16.10 -3.44
CA PRO A 151 -4.22 -16.91 -3.32
C PRO A 151 -4.05 -17.87 -4.51
N TYR A 152 -2.89 -17.81 -5.16
CA TYR A 152 -2.53 -18.55 -6.38
C TYR A 152 -3.27 -18.11 -7.66
N ASP A 153 -3.76 -16.88 -7.72
CA ASP A 153 -4.40 -16.35 -8.92
C ASP A 153 -3.45 -16.37 -10.13
N ALA A 154 -4.04 -16.41 -11.32
CA ALA A 154 -3.31 -16.28 -12.56
C ALA A 154 -3.08 -14.82 -12.98
N PHE A 155 -3.70 -13.87 -12.27
CA PHE A 155 -3.54 -12.44 -12.47
C PHE A 155 -2.53 -11.86 -11.48
N SER A 156 -1.78 -10.86 -11.94
CA SER A 156 -0.98 -10.02 -11.05
C SER A 156 -1.84 -8.95 -10.38
N PRO A 157 -1.45 -8.47 -9.19
CA PRO A 157 -2.09 -7.32 -8.54
C PRO A 157 -2.05 -6.08 -9.45
N HIS A 158 -3.01 -5.17 -9.26
CA HIS A 158 -3.02 -3.91 -9.98
C HIS A 158 -1.78 -3.06 -9.60
N GLN A 159 -1.19 -2.34 -10.56
CA GLN A 159 0.04 -1.57 -10.33
C GLN A 159 -0.14 -0.45 -9.29
N ASP A 160 -1.35 0.13 -9.19
CA ASP A 160 -1.67 1.09 -8.12
C ASP A 160 -1.54 0.45 -6.73
N LEU A 161 -2.01 -0.78 -6.53
CA LEU A 161 -1.88 -1.50 -5.26
C LEU A 161 -0.43 -1.83 -4.96
N VAL A 162 0.33 -2.30 -5.96
CA VAL A 162 1.78 -2.56 -5.80
C VAL A 162 2.53 -1.28 -5.41
N SER A 163 2.22 -0.17 -6.08
CA SER A 163 2.77 1.16 -5.80
C SER A 163 2.50 1.60 -4.36
N GLU A 164 1.24 1.49 -3.90
CA GLU A 164 0.85 1.83 -2.52
C GLU A 164 1.52 0.92 -1.49
N ARG A 165 1.60 -0.38 -1.75
CA ARG A 165 2.30 -1.34 -0.87
C ARG A 165 3.77 -0.97 -0.72
N LEU A 166 4.46 -0.73 -1.84
CA LEU A 166 5.86 -0.33 -1.83
C LEU A 166 6.07 0.99 -1.07
N ALA A 167 5.17 1.97 -1.22
CA ALA A 167 5.19 3.20 -0.44
C ALA A 167 5.09 2.94 1.06
N THR A 168 4.11 2.13 1.48
CA THR A 168 3.89 1.81 2.89
C THR A 168 5.06 1.02 3.48
N LEU A 169 5.58 0.01 2.77
CA LEU A 169 6.74 -0.77 3.21
C LEU A 169 8.01 0.08 3.30
N TRP A 170 8.23 0.97 2.33
CA TRP A 170 9.34 1.93 2.38
C TRP A 170 9.21 2.89 3.55
N ALA A 171 8.01 3.42 3.79
CA ALA A 171 7.78 4.33 4.90
C ALA A 171 7.94 3.62 6.27
N LEU A 172 7.55 2.35 6.39
CA LEU A 172 7.84 1.52 7.56
C LEU A 172 9.35 1.35 7.76
N HIS A 173 10.09 1.00 6.71
CA HIS A 173 11.54 0.86 6.75
C HIS A 173 12.23 2.14 7.24
N GLN A 174 11.77 3.30 6.75
CA GLN A 174 12.27 4.62 7.12
C GLN A 174 11.76 5.14 8.47
N ARG A 175 10.93 4.37 9.19
CA ARG A 175 10.25 4.79 10.43
C ARG A 175 9.44 6.08 10.25
N ALA A 176 8.86 6.22 9.06
CA ALA A 176 8.09 7.36 8.62
C ALA A 176 6.57 7.22 8.88
N ILE A 177 6.14 6.10 9.46
CA ILE A 177 4.74 5.82 9.84
C ILE A 177 4.64 5.63 11.36
N ASP A 178 3.63 6.25 11.94
CA ASP A 178 3.28 6.12 13.36
C ASP A 178 2.21 5.03 13.56
N VAL A 179 1.26 4.89 12.62
CA VAL A 179 0.21 3.86 12.64
C VAL A 179 0.09 3.21 11.25
N VAL A 180 0.31 1.90 11.17
CA VAL A 180 0.02 1.11 9.96
C VAL A 180 -1.21 0.24 10.20
N LEU A 181 -2.15 0.29 9.26
CA LEU A 181 -3.35 -0.53 9.26
C LEU A 181 -3.24 -1.63 8.21
N VAL A 182 -3.69 -2.84 8.55
CA VAL A 182 -3.60 -4.00 7.65
C VAL A 182 -4.75 -4.97 7.91
N PRO A 183 -5.40 -5.50 6.86
CA PRO A 183 -6.34 -6.61 7.02
C PRO A 183 -5.66 -7.88 7.54
N ALA A 184 -6.40 -8.70 8.29
CA ALA A 184 -5.87 -9.91 8.91
C ALA A 184 -5.21 -10.89 7.93
N ALA A 185 -5.79 -11.06 6.73
CA ALA A 185 -5.24 -11.91 5.67
C ALA A 185 -3.89 -11.37 5.16
N THR A 186 -3.82 -10.08 4.84
CA THR A 186 -2.62 -9.40 4.34
C THR A 186 -1.50 -9.40 5.38
N ALA A 187 -1.82 -9.34 6.68
CA ALA A 187 -0.85 -9.41 7.77
C ALA A 187 -0.12 -10.77 7.86
N LEU A 188 -0.70 -11.84 7.32
CA LEU A 188 -0.06 -13.15 7.26
C LEU A 188 0.93 -13.27 6.11
N GLN A 189 0.86 -12.40 5.11
CA GLN A 189 1.64 -12.52 3.89
C GLN A 189 3.14 -12.35 4.15
N ARG A 190 3.94 -13.22 3.54
CA ARG A 190 5.40 -13.07 3.44
C ARG A 190 5.73 -11.96 2.45
N LEU A 191 6.67 -11.12 2.81
CA LEU A 191 7.08 -9.93 2.07
C LEU A 191 8.52 -10.08 1.57
N ALA A 192 8.88 -9.29 0.57
CA ALA A 192 10.28 -9.13 0.21
C ALA A 192 11.08 -8.57 1.40
N PRO A 193 12.37 -8.90 1.52
CA PRO A 193 13.21 -8.33 2.56
C PRO A 193 13.29 -6.80 2.46
N ALA A 194 13.32 -6.10 3.59
CA ALA A 194 13.50 -4.65 3.60
C ALA A 194 14.82 -4.22 2.93
N SER A 195 15.84 -5.10 2.97
CA SER A 195 17.11 -4.88 2.28
C SER A 195 16.98 -4.82 0.75
N PHE A 196 16.00 -5.54 0.17
CA PHE A 196 15.72 -5.44 -1.27
C PHE A 196 15.32 -4.00 -1.60
N LEU A 197 14.26 -3.48 -0.95
CA LEU A 197 13.79 -2.11 -1.16
C LEU A 197 14.90 -1.07 -1.00
N ALA A 198 15.71 -1.19 0.06
CA ALA A 198 16.83 -0.28 0.33
C ALA A 198 17.91 -0.31 -0.75
N SER A 199 18.21 -1.48 -1.32
CA SER A 199 19.25 -1.66 -2.34
C SER A 199 18.85 -1.23 -3.75
N THR A 200 17.54 -1.12 -4.00
CA THR A 200 16.97 -0.84 -5.33
C THR A 200 16.21 0.49 -5.37
N THR A 201 16.34 1.31 -4.33
CA THR A 201 15.83 2.68 -4.31
C THR A 201 16.88 3.64 -4.85
N PHE A 202 16.51 4.47 -5.82
CA PHE A 202 17.37 5.51 -6.38
C PHE A 202 16.67 6.87 -6.32
N SER A 203 17.43 7.94 -6.14
CA SER A 203 16.89 9.31 -6.11
C SER A 203 17.82 10.28 -6.82
N PHE A 204 17.24 11.32 -7.39
CA PHE A 204 17.97 12.44 -7.96
C PHE A 204 17.19 13.74 -7.80
N HIS A 205 17.90 14.86 -7.79
CA HIS A 205 17.35 16.18 -7.52
C HIS A 205 17.51 17.13 -8.71
N LYS A 206 16.74 18.21 -8.67
CA LYS A 206 16.95 19.33 -9.58
C LYS A 206 18.38 19.86 -9.46
N GLY A 207 19.02 20.11 -10.61
CA GLY A 207 20.38 20.60 -10.73
C GLY A 207 21.47 19.52 -10.71
N GLU A 208 21.10 18.25 -10.49
CA GLU A 208 22.05 17.14 -10.60
C GLU A 208 22.30 16.74 -12.05
N ALA A 209 23.48 16.17 -12.31
CA ALA A 209 23.79 15.55 -13.58
C ALA A 209 23.13 14.17 -13.67
N LEU A 210 22.39 13.92 -14.75
CA LEU A 210 21.63 12.72 -15.01
C LEU A 210 21.96 12.20 -16.42
N ASP A 211 22.62 11.05 -16.48
CA ASP A 211 22.81 10.30 -17.73
C ASP A 211 21.52 9.54 -18.06
N GLU A 212 20.81 10.01 -19.10
CA GLU A 212 19.57 9.40 -19.59
C GLU A 212 19.72 7.91 -19.90
N ALA A 213 20.83 7.50 -20.53
CA ALA A 213 21.04 6.12 -20.92
C ALA A 213 21.29 5.23 -19.70
N ALA A 214 22.02 5.74 -18.71
CA ALA A 214 22.22 5.06 -17.43
C ALA A 214 20.91 4.94 -16.64
N LEU A 215 20.13 6.03 -16.55
CA LEU A 215 18.82 6.01 -15.90
C LEU A 215 17.88 5.01 -16.58
N ARG A 216 17.85 4.98 -17.91
CA ARG A 216 17.03 4.02 -18.66
C ARG A 216 17.42 2.57 -18.34
N ALA A 217 18.72 2.27 -18.27
CA ALA A 217 19.19 0.95 -17.89
C ALA A 217 18.79 0.59 -16.45
N GLN A 218 18.87 1.56 -15.53
CA GLN A 218 18.43 1.36 -14.14
C GLN A 218 16.92 1.14 -14.03
N LEU A 219 16.10 1.89 -14.77
CA LEU A 219 14.66 1.73 -14.81
C LEU A 219 14.26 0.34 -15.32
N VAL A 220 14.92 -0.16 -16.37
CA VAL A 220 14.69 -1.53 -16.87
C VAL A 220 15.05 -2.57 -15.81
N LEU A 221 16.20 -2.43 -15.15
CA LEU A 221 16.61 -3.34 -14.07
C LEU A 221 15.66 -3.28 -12.86
N ALA A 222 15.10 -2.10 -12.58
CA ALA A 222 14.12 -1.91 -11.54
C ALA A 222 12.73 -2.45 -11.91
N GLY A 223 12.50 -2.91 -13.13
CA GLY A 223 11.21 -3.47 -13.58
C GLY A 223 10.24 -2.44 -14.14
N TYR A 224 10.70 -1.25 -14.54
CA TYR A 224 9.83 -0.24 -15.15
C TYR A 224 9.56 -0.52 -16.63
N ALA A 225 8.32 -0.32 -17.05
CA ALA A 225 7.88 -0.49 -18.42
C ALA A 225 8.16 0.76 -19.27
N HIS A 226 8.86 0.59 -20.38
CA HIS A 226 9.03 1.65 -21.38
C HIS A 226 7.79 1.77 -22.25
N VAL A 227 7.10 2.91 -22.16
CA VAL A 227 5.84 3.17 -22.86
C VAL A 227 5.95 4.42 -23.72
N THR A 228 4.99 4.61 -24.62
CA THR A 228 4.91 5.86 -25.42
C THR A 228 4.36 7.02 -24.61
N GLN A 229 3.46 6.76 -23.66
CA GLN A 229 2.81 7.74 -22.80
C GLN A 229 2.61 7.11 -21.41
N VAL A 230 3.07 7.81 -20.38
CA VAL A 230 3.00 7.37 -18.98
C VAL A 230 1.62 7.68 -18.43
N VAL A 231 0.96 6.65 -17.88
CA VAL A 231 -0.36 6.73 -17.26
C VAL A 231 -0.43 6.00 -15.92
N ALA A 232 0.35 4.94 -15.73
CA ALA A 232 0.31 4.10 -14.54
C ALA A 232 1.66 4.06 -13.80
N PRO A 233 1.67 3.77 -12.48
CA PRO A 233 2.90 3.50 -11.73
C PRO A 233 3.78 2.43 -12.39
N GLY A 234 5.09 2.61 -12.31
CA GLY A 234 6.05 1.69 -12.92
C GLY A 234 6.31 1.93 -14.41
N GLU A 235 5.74 2.98 -15.00
CA GLU A 235 5.96 3.33 -16.40
C GLU A 235 6.97 4.47 -16.57
N TYR A 236 7.66 4.50 -17.71
CA TYR A 236 8.46 5.65 -18.13
C TYR A 236 8.46 5.82 -19.66
N ALA A 237 8.69 7.05 -20.11
CA ALA A 237 8.83 7.43 -21.50
C ALA A 237 9.92 8.49 -21.66
N VAL A 238 10.70 8.39 -22.73
CA VAL A 238 11.77 9.35 -23.04
C VAL A 238 11.48 10.01 -24.39
N ARG A 239 11.53 11.35 -24.43
CA ARG A 239 11.20 12.16 -25.60
C ARG A 239 12.17 13.35 -25.73
N GLY A 240 13.35 13.09 -26.31
CA GLY A 240 14.41 14.09 -26.35
C GLY A 240 14.88 14.41 -24.93
N GLY A 241 14.96 15.70 -24.56
CA GLY A 241 15.34 16.11 -23.20
C GLY A 241 14.26 15.89 -22.13
N LEU A 242 13.08 15.38 -22.47
CA LEU A 242 12.01 15.12 -21.51
C LEU A 242 11.95 13.65 -21.13
N ILE A 243 11.91 13.38 -19.83
CA ILE A 243 11.68 12.05 -19.26
C ILE A 243 10.40 12.11 -18.44
N ASP A 244 9.37 11.43 -18.91
CA ASP A 244 8.17 11.17 -18.12
C ASP A 244 8.36 9.86 -17.38
N LEU A 245 8.09 9.82 -16.08
CA LEU A 245 8.15 8.60 -15.28
C LEU A 245 7.07 8.62 -14.21
N HIS A 246 6.51 7.45 -13.89
CA HIS A 246 5.61 7.30 -12.76
C HIS A 246 6.29 6.44 -11.70
N PRO A 247 6.97 7.06 -10.71
CA PRO A 247 7.61 6.28 -9.66
C PRO A 247 6.60 5.41 -8.92
N MET A 248 6.99 4.17 -8.58
CA MET A 248 6.28 3.39 -7.58
C MET A 248 6.32 4.13 -6.25
N GLY A 249 5.17 4.20 -5.59
CA GLY A 249 4.91 4.93 -4.37
C GLY A 249 4.69 6.45 -4.52
N SER A 250 4.72 6.98 -5.76
CA SER A 250 4.27 8.35 -6.03
C SER A 250 2.78 8.38 -6.34
N ALA A 251 2.07 9.42 -5.88
CA ALA A 251 0.66 9.62 -6.19
C ALA A 251 0.43 10.14 -7.63
N LEU A 252 1.43 10.79 -8.22
CA LEU A 252 1.37 11.39 -9.56
C LEU A 252 2.65 11.07 -10.35
N PRO A 253 2.55 10.98 -11.68
CA PRO A 253 3.72 10.87 -12.53
C PRO A 253 4.47 12.20 -12.60
N LEU A 254 5.76 12.11 -12.89
CA LEU A 254 6.72 13.20 -12.89
C LEU A 254 7.31 13.38 -14.29
N ARG A 255 7.46 14.64 -14.70
CA ARG A 255 8.14 15.05 -15.93
C ARG A 255 9.44 15.75 -15.54
N VAL A 256 10.54 15.16 -15.98
CA VAL A 256 11.91 15.66 -15.78
C VAL A 256 12.36 16.31 -17.09
N ASP A 257 12.79 17.56 -17.02
CA ASP A 257 13.33 18.32 -18.14
C ASP A 257 14.85 18.41 -18.02
N LEU A 258 15.56 17.96 -19.04
CA LEU A 258 17.00 17.93 -19.12
C LEU A 258 17.54 19.00 -20.04
N PHE A 259 18.47 19.81 -19.53
CA PHE A 259 19.30 20.68 -20.33
C PHE A 259 20.69 20.05 -20.48
N GLY A 260 20.92 19.38 -21.61
CA GLY A 260 22.09 18.53 -21.78
C GLY A 260 22.00 17.31 -20.86
N ASP A 261 22.93 17.19 -19.92
CA ASP A 261 22.96 16.14 -18.89
C ASP A 261 22.49 16.64 -17.53
N THR A 262 21.94 17.86 -17.41
CA THR A 262 21.56 18.44 -16.12
C THR A 262 20.04 18.50 -15.98
N VAL A 263 19.52 18.09 -14.81
CA VAL A 263 18.11 18.21 -14.47
C VAL A 263 17.74 19.68 -14.28
N GLU A 264 17.08 20.28 -15.26
CA GLU A 264 16.66 21.69 -15.21
C GLU A 264 15.42 21.87 -14.35
N SER A 265 14.43 20.99 -14.51
CA SER A 265 13.20 21.05 -13.73
C SER A 265 12.52 19.69 -13.60
N ILE A 266 11.73 19.53 -12.54
CA ILE A 266 10.89 18.37 -12.30
C ILE A 266 9.49 18.88 -11.97
N HIS A 267 8.46 18.33 -12.61
CA HIS A 267 7.07 18.69 -12.38
C HIS A 267 6.21 17.44 -12.22
N ALA A 268 5.28 17.44 -11.27
CA ALA A 268 4.16 16.50 -11.33
C ALA A 268 3.30 16.82 -12.55
N PHE A 269 2.66 15.82 -13.15
CA PHE A 269 1.69 16.03 -14.22
C PHE A 269 0.46 15.13 -14.06
N ASP A 270 -0.65 15.54 -14.67
CA ASP A 270 -1.90 14.79 -14.66
C ASP A 270 -1.86 13.69 -15.74
N PRO A 271 -2.02 12.39 -15.38
CA PRO A 271 -1.85 11.28 -16.32
C PRO A 271 -2.88 11.27 -17.45
N ASP A 272 -4.07 11.85 -17.25
CA ASP A 272 -5.12 11.86 -18.28
C ASP A 272 -4.92 13.00 -19.29
N SER A 273 -4.71 14.22 -18.81
CA SER A 273 -4.55 15.41 -19.65
C SER A 273 -3.11 15.64 -20.12
N GLN A 274 -2.13 14.96 -19.53
CA GLN A 274 -0.69 15.07 -19.81
C GLN A 274 -0.10 16.47 -19.57
N ARG A 275 -0.79 17.27 -18.74
CA ARG A 275 -0.41 18.63 -18.41
C ARG A 275 0.35 18.69 -17.10
N SER A 276 1.43 19.47 -17.09
CA SER A 276 2.18 19.78 -15.87
C SER A 276 1.28 20.46 -14.84
N LEU A 277 1.51 20.09 -13.59
CA LEU A 277 0.84 20.60 -12.40
C LEU A 277 1.81 21.53 -11.66
N TYR A 278 2.42 21.06 -10.57
CA TYR A 278 3.33 21.83 -9.73
C TYR A 278 4.76 21.27 -9.76
N PRO A 279 5.79 22.11 -9.50
CA PRO A 279 7.17 21.67 -9.46
C PRO A 279 7.46 20.78 -8.25
N ILE A 280 8.47 19.91 -8.37
CA ILE A 280 9.01 19.06 -7.32
C ILE A 280 10.55 19.18 -7.31
N GLU A 281 11.19 18.98 -6.16
CA GLU A 281 12.66 19.12 -6.00
C GLU A 281 13.43 17.80 -6.14
N GLU A 282 12.79 16.65 -5.84
CA GLU A 282 13.39 15.31 -5.82
C GLU A 282 12.51 14.30 -6.56
N VAL A 283 13.14 13.42 -7.34
CA VAL A 283 12.54 12.16 -7.77
C VAL A 283 13.08 11.05 -6.88
N ARG A 284 12.18 10.21 -6.35
CA ARG A 284 12.52 8.94 -5.72
C ARG A 284 11.88 7.80 -6.49
N LEU A 285 12.68 6.81 -6.87
CA LEU A 285 12.28 5.61 -7.57
C LEU A 285 12.35 4.43 -6.62
N LEU A 286 11.19 3.86 -6.28
CA LEU A 286 11.09 2.52 -5.69
C LEU A 286 11.12 1.47 -6.82
N PRO A 287 11.34 0.17 -6.52
CA PRO A 287 11.28 -0.88 -7.53
C PRO A 287 9.92 -0.97 -8.22
N GLY A 288 9.88 -1.41 -9.47
CA GLY A 288 8.65 -1.67 -10.22
C GLY A 288 7.85 -2.87 -9.70
N HIS A 289 8.46 -3.74 -8.90
CA HIS A 289 7.83 -4.93 -8.35
C HIS A 289 8.26 -5.17 -6.90
N GLU A 290 7.48 -5.98 -6.17
CA GLU A 290 7.84 -6.49 -4.84
C GLU A 290 8.88 -7.63 -4.90
N PHE A 291 9.61 -7.81 -6.02
CA PHE A 291 10.67 -8.79 -6.20
C PHE A 291 11.69 -8.31 -7.25
N PRO A 292 12.95 -8.77 -7.20
CA PRO A 292 13.97 -8.40 -8.17
C PRO A 292 13.83 -9.15 -9.51
N LEU A 293 14.19 -8.48 -10.61
CA LEU A 293 14.22 -9.03 -11.97
C LEU A 293 15.60 -8.96 -12.65
N ASP A 294 16.66 -8.62 -11.91
CA ASP A 294 18.02 -8.68 -12.46
C ASP A 294 18.46 -10.12 -12.80
N ASP A 295 19.54 -10.25 -13.56
CA ASP A 295 20.05 -11.55 -14.02
C ASP A 295 20.31 -12.54 -12.88
N SER A 296 20.78 -12.06 -11.73
CA SER A 296 21.08 -12.91 -10.58
C SER A 296 19.80 -13.41 -9.90
N ALA A 297 18.78 -12.55 -9.80
CA ALA A 297 17.46 -12.91 -9.31
C ALA A 297 16.76 -13.91 -10.24
N CYS A 298 16.81 -13.70 -11.55
CA CYS A 298 16.24 -14.62 -12.53
C CYS A 298 16.92 -16.01 -12.49
N GLN A 299 18.25 -16.05 -12.35
CA GLN A 299 18.99 -17.29 -12.17
C GLN A 299 18.61 -18.01 -10.87
N ARG A 300 18.50 -17.26 -9.76
CA ARG A 300 18.07 -17.80 -8.47
C ARG A 300 16.67 -18.37 -8.55
N PHE A 301 15.71 -17.63 -9.09
CA PHE A 301 14.34 -18.09 -9.28
C PHE A 301 14.30 -19.44 -10.01
N ARG A 302 15.03 -19.56 -11.12
CA ARG A 302 15.06 -20.80 -11.93
C ARG A 302 15.82 -21.94 -11.25
N ALA A 303 16.80 -21.65 -10.41
CA ALA A 303 17.46 -22.65 -9.59
C ALA A 303 16.51 -23.17 -8.51
N GLN A 304 15.90 -22.27 -7.74
CA GLN A 304 14.93 -22.58 -6.68
C GLN A 304 13.71 -23.33 -7.23
N TRP A 305 13.22 -22.95 -8.41
CA TRP A 305 12.15 -23.67 -9.10
C TRP A 305 12.52 -25.14 -9.31
N ARG A 306 13.69 -25.42 -9.90
CA ARG A 306 14.14 -26.80 -10.19
C ARG A 306 14.41 -27.62 -8.93
N GLU A 307 14.79 -26.97 -7.83
CA GLU A 307 15.05 -27.62 -6.56
C GLU A 307 13.76 -27.96 -5.80
N ARG A 308 12.75 -27.10 -5.88
CA ARG A 308 11.59 -27.14 -4.98
C ARG A 308 10.29 -27.61 -5.65
N ILE A 309 10.18 -27.45 -6.96
CA ILE A 309 8.98 -27.78 -7.73
C ILE A 309 9.25 -29.02 -8.57
N GLU A 310 8.46 -30.07 -8.35
CA GLU A 310 8.53 -31.31 -9.13
C GLU A 310 7.97 -31.13 -10.54
N GLY A 311 8.50 -31.90 -11.49
CA GLY A 311 8.03 -31.93 -12.87
C GLY A 311 8.97 -31.20 -13.85
N ASP A 312 8.51 -31.01 -15.08
CA ASP A 312 9.28 -30.34 -16.13
C ASP A 312 9.02 -28.82 -16.11
N PRO A 313 10.01 -27.99 -15.71
CA PRO A 313 9.85 -26.53 -15.64
C PRO A 313 9.50 -25.90 -16.99
N SER A 314 9.88 -26.54 -18.11
CA SER A 314 9.61 -26.03 -19.46
C SER A 314 8.13 -26.09 -19.83
N ARG A 315 7.27 -26.66 -18.98
CA ARG A 315 5.81 -26.55 -19.13
C ARG A 315 5.24 -25.25 -18.58
N SER A 316 5.91 -24.62 -17.62
CA SER A 316 5.44 -23.37 -17.03
C SER A 316 5.79 -22.16 -17.90
N PRO A 317 4.81 -21.29 -18.24
CA PRO A 317 5.11 -20.02 -18.89
C PRO A 317 5.94 -19.10 -17.97
N LEU A 318 5.63 -19.05 -16.67
CA LEU A 318 6.34 -18.20 -15.71
C LEU A 318 7.84 -18.54 -15.64
N TYR A 319 8.20 -19.83 -15.66
CA TYR A 319 9.61 -20.26 -15.69
C TYR A 319 10.35 -19.80 -16.96
N LYS A 320 9.65 -19.73 -18.10
CA LYS A 320 10.23 -19.25 -19.38
C LYS A 320 10.31 -17.74 -19.43
N ASP A 321 9.29 -17.04 -18.94
CA ASP A 321 9.21 -15.58 -18.95
C ASP A 321 10.33 -15.00 -18.09
N ILE A 322 10.55 -15.56 -16.90
CA ILE A 322 11.66 -15.16 -16.01
C ILE A 322 13.04 -15.43 -16.64
N ALA A 323 13.17 -16.44 -17.52
CA ALA A 323 14.44 -16.64 -18.24
C ALA A 323 14.80 -15.47 -19.19
N HIS A 324 13.82 -14.63 -19.53
CA HIS A 324 13.98 -13.44 -20.35
C HIS A 324 13.78 -12.14 -19.56
N GLY A 325 13.75 -12.20 -18.22
CA GLY A 325 13.53 -11.03 -17.36
C GLY A 325 12.10 -10.47 -17.41
N VAL A 326 11.12 -11.29 -17.82
CA VAL A 326 9.71 -10.88 -17.92
C VAL A 326 8.92 -11.40 -16.72
N ALA A 327 8.29 -10.50 -15.98
CA ALA A 327 7.31 -10.84 -14.94
C ALA A 327 5.98 -11.24 -15.60
N GLY A 328 5.73 -12.55 -15.69
CA GLY A 328 4.45 -13.08 -16.18
C GLY A 328 3.32 -12.92 -15.14
N PRO A 329 2.05 -12.92 -15.55
CA PRO A 329 0.94 -12.64 -14.65
C PRO A 329 0.77 -13.74 -13.57
N GLY A 330 0.64 -13.33 -12.31
CA GLY A 330 0.56 -14.20 -11.13
C GLY A 330 1.92 -14.67 -10.57
N ILE A 331 3.02 -14.08 -11.03
CA ILE A 331 4.39 -14.40 -10.56
C ILE A 331 4.59 -14.07 -9.08
N GLU A 332 3.78 -13.17 -8.51
CA GLU A 332 3.82 -12.71 -7.13
C GLU A 332 3.68 -13.88 -6.14
N TYR A 333 2.91 -14.91 -6.50
CA TYR A 333 2.74 -16.16 -5.73
C TYR A 333 3.97 -17.08 -5.75
N TYR A 334 5.07 -16.64 -6.36
CA TYR A 334 6.37 -17.30 -6.36
C TYR A 334 7.46 -16.43 -5.73
N LEU A 335 7.09 -15.36 -5.01
CA LEU A 335 8.01 -14.49 -4.26
C LEU A 335 9.13 -15.23 -3.51
N PRO A 336 8.88 -16.36 -2.80
CA PRO A 336 9.92 -17.09 -2.09
C PRO A 336 11.02 -17.70 -2.97
N LEU A 337 10.85 -17.75 -4.30
CA LEU A 337 11.88 -18.22 -5.22
C LEU A 337 12.89 -17.12 -5.60
N PHE A 338 12.53 -15.84 -5.43
CA PHE A 338 13.41 -14.70 -5.71
C PHE A 338 14.36 -14.36 -4.56
N HIS A 339 14.06 -14.82 -3.35
CA HIS A 339 14.80 -14.47 -2.14
C HIS A 339 15.30 -15.70 -1.39
N GLU A 340 16.44 -15.57 -0.71
CA GLU A 340 16.93 -16.61 0.20
C GLU A 340 16.05 -16.74 1.45
N ARG A 341 15.53 -15.60 1.91
CA ARG A 341 14.59 -15.49 3.01
C ARG A 341 13.56 -14.41 2.68
N THR A 342 12.29 -14.70 2.94
CA THR A 342 11.23 -13.69 2.95
C THR A 342 11.00 -13.17 4.36
N GLU A 343 10.48 -11.96 4.48
CA GLU A 343 10.22 -11.31 5.76
C GLU A 343 8.71 -11.22 6.02
N THR A 344 8.34 -10.68 7.16
CA THR A 344 6.97 -10.47 7.60
C THR A 344 6.77 -9.00 7.92
N LEU A 345 5.52 -8.56 8.05
CA LEU A 345 5.25 -7.17 8.43
C LEU A 345 5.87 -6.79 9.80
N LEU A 346 6.03 -7.76 10.70
CA LEU A 346 6.66 -7.57 12.00
C LEU A 346 8.17 -7.28 11.89
N ASP A 347 8.85 -7.88 10.91
CA ASP A 347 10.27 -7.61 10.64
C ASP A 347 10.49 -6.15 10.18
N TYR A 348 9.52 -5.57 9.46
CA TYR A 348 9.54 -4.16 9.05
C TYR A 348 9.30 -3.18 10.20
N LEU A 349 8.48 -3.56 11.18
CA LEU A 349 8.11 -2.73 12.33
C LEU A 349 9.18 -2.74 13.43
N GLY A 350 9.85 -3.88 13.61
CA GLY A 350 10.84 -4.11 14.66
C GLY A 350 10.24 -4.30 16.06
N ASP A 351 11.12 -4.56 17.03
CA ASP A 351 10.76 -5.09 18.36
C ASP A 351 10.07 -4.09 19.30
N THR A 352 9.94 -2.82 18.90
CA THR A 352 9.36 -1.76 19.73
C THR A 352 7.91 -1.45 19.41
N ALA A 353 7.34 -2.09 18.39
CA ALA A 353 5.99 -1.77 17.92
C ALA A 353 4.90 -2.14 18.93
N GLY A 354 3.81 -1.37 18.95
CA GLY A 354 2.57 -1.75 19.60
C GLY A 354 1.61 -2.39 18.62
N VAL A 355 0.71 -3.26 19.11
CA VAL A 355 -0.25 -3.96 18.25
C VAL A 355 -1.68 -3.76 18.76
N VAL A 356 -2.58 -3.45 17.84
CA VAL A 356 -4.02 -3.43 18.05
C VAL A 356 -4.66 -4.51 17.18
N LEU A 357 -5.41 -5.42 17.79
CA LEU A 357 -6.20 -6.44 17.10
C LEU A 357 -7.65 -5.99 17.13
N HIS A 358 -8.25 -5.71 15.97
CA HIS A 358 -9.58 -5.14 15.85
C HIS A 358 -10.56 -6.16 15.25
N GLY A 359 -11.57 -6.55 16.04
CA GLY A 359 -12.53 -7.60 15.69
C GLY A 359 -12.00 -9.02 15.96
N ASP A 360 -12.61 -10.03 15.33
CA ASP A 360 -12.16 -11.44 15.41
C ASP A 360 -11.03 -11.73 14.40
N VAL A 361 -9.86 -11.16 14.67
CA VAL A 361 -8.66 -11.33 13.82
C VAL A 361 -8.28 -12.82 13.70
N ALA A 362 -8.39 -13.58 14.78
CA ALA A 362 -8.05 -15.00 14.77
C ALA A 362 -9.02 -15.81 13.91
N GLY A 363 -10.32 -15.51 13.97
CA GLY A 363 -11.33 -16.10 13.07
C GLY A 363 -11.06 -15.79 11.60
N ALA A 364 -10.81 -14.52 11.28
CA ALA A 364 -10.48 -14.10 9.91
C ALA A 364 -9.23 -14.81 9.36
N MET A 365 -8.17 -14.95 10.16
CA MET A 365 -6.96 -15.67 9.79
C MET A 365 -7.20 -17.17 9.55
N ARG A 366 -7.98 -17.83 10.42
CA ARG A 366 -8.32 -19.25 10.25
C ARG A 366 -9.16 -19.50 8.99
N GLN A 367 -10.10 -18.60 8.70
CA GLN A 367 -10.91 -18.68 7.49
C GLN A 367 -10.02 -18.55 6.24
N PHE A 368 -9.16 -17.51 6.21
CA PHE A 368 -8.21 -17.31 5.11
C PHE A 368 -7.27 -18.51 4.92
N ALA A 369 -6.75 -19.09 6.00
CA ALA A 369 -5.89 -20.27 5.94
C ALA A 369 -6.62 -21.49 5.36
N THR A 370 -7.89 -21.69 5.72
CA THR A 370 -8.74 -22.76 5.20
C THR A 370 -8.93 -22.59 3.68
N ASP A 371 -9.37 -21.40 3.24
CA ASP A 371 -9.64 -21.11 1.84
C ASP A 371 -8.36 -21.23 0.98
N THR A 372 -7.23 -20.78 1.51
CA THR A 372 -5.91 -20.88 0.86
C THR A 372 -5.48 -22.33 0.72
N HIS A 373 -5.67 -23.14 1.76
CA HIS A 373 -5.31 -24.56 1.73
C HIS A 373 -6.18 -25.34 0.72
N GLU A 374 -7.47 -25.02 0.64
CA GLU A 374 -8.37 -25.62 -0.34
C GLU A 374 -7.94 -25.31 -1.78
N ARG A 375 -7.60 -24.03 -2.08
CA ARG A 375 -7.05 -23.63 -3.38
C ARG A 375 -5.74 -24.34 -3.69
N TRP A 376 -4.81 -24.36 -2.75
CA TRP A 376 -3.53 -25.06 -2.92
C TRP A 376 -3.74 -26.54 -3.24
N ARG A 377 -4.66 -27.23 -2.55
CA ARG A 377 -4.94 -28.65 -2.81
C ARG A 377 -5.40 -28.90 -4.26
N LEU A 378 -6.15 -27.97 -4.83
CA LEU A 378 -6.63 -28.04 -6.21
C LEU A 378 -5.53 -27.74 -7.24
N LEU A 379 -4.63 -26.80 -6.93
CA LEU A 379 -3.67 -26.23 -7.90
C LEU A 379 -2.24 -26.79 -7.80
N ARG A 380 -1.86 -27.46 -6.70
CA ARG A 380 -0.47 -27.92 -6.47
C ARG A 380 0.10 -28.88 -7.51
N HIS A 381 -0.76 -29.51 -8.31
CA HIS A 381 -0.37 -30.44 -9.38
C HIS A 381 -0.64 -29.87 -10.79
N ASP A 382 -0.98 -28.59 -10.89
CA ASP A 382 -1.05 -27.90 -12.19
C ASP A 382 0.35 -27.92 -12.83
N PRO A 383 0.52 -28.53 -14.01
CA PRO A 383 1.82 -28.65 -14.63
C PRO A 383 2.35 -27.34 -15.25
N GLU A 384 1.49 -26.35 -15.47
CA GLU A 384 1.88 -25.03 -15.99
C GLU A 384 2.10 -24.03 -14.85
N ARG A 385 1.32 -24.14 -13.76
CA ARG A 385 1.36 -23.21 -12.62
C ARG A 385 1.31 -23.95 -11.27
N PRO A 386 2.32 -24.76 -10.94
CA PRO A 386 2.32 -25.53 -9.70
C PRO A 386 2.38 -24.61 -8.47
N ALA A 387 1.34 -24.67 -7.64
CA ALA A 387 1.22 -23.83 -6.44
C ALA A 387 2.26 -24.21 -5.36
N LEU A 388 3.01 -23.20 -4.88
CA LEU A 388 3.89 -23.35 -3.72
C LEU A 388 3.08 -23.69 -2.43
N PRO A 389 3.64 -24.47 -1.50
CA PRO A 389 2.99 -24.71 -0.20
C PRO A 389 2.60 -23.40 0.52
N PRO A 390 1.38 -23.29 1.10
CA PRO A 390 0.92 -22.05 1.72
C PRO A 390 1.85 -21.47 2.78
N ALA A 391 2.53 -22.33 3.55
CA ALA A 391 3.46 -21.93 4.62
C ALA A 391 4.69 -21.14 4.12
N GLU A 392 4.97 -21.17 2.82
CA GLU A 392 6.05 -20.40 2.20
C GLU A 392 5.63 -18.98 1.84
N LEU A 393 4.33 -18.76 1.61
CA LEU A 393 3.75 -17.49 1.20
C LEU A 393 3.05 -16.77 2.35
N TYR A 394 2.60 -17.51 3.36
CA TYR A 394 1.84 -17.00 4.48
C TYR A 394 2.32 -17.60 5.80
N LEU A 395 2.27 -16.80 6.86
CA LEU A 395 2.35 -17.28 8.23
C LEU A 395 1.10 -18.08 8.59
N SER A 396 1.24 -19.07 9.46
CA SER A 396 0.09 -19.60 10.19
C SER A 396 -0.41 -18.57 11.21
N ASP A 397 -1.68 -18.66 11.60
CA ASP A 397 -2.24 -17.88 12.69
C ASP A 397 -1.45 -18.10 13.99
N GLU A 398 -1.06 -19.34 14.29
CA GLU A 398 -0.18 -19.65 15.42
C GLU A 398 1.17 -18.90 15.34
N ALA A 399 1.86 -18.98 14.20
CA ALA A 399 3.15 -18.32 14.01
C ALA A 399 3.03 -16.79 14.14
N PHE A 400 1.94 -16.23 13.60
CA PHE A 400 1.61 -14.81 13.73
C PHE A 400 1.47 -14.41 15.20
N PHE A 401 0.60 -15.08 15.96
CA PHE A 401 0.38 -14.74 17.38
C PHE A 401 1.62 -15.02 18.26
N VAL A 402 2.44 -16.03 17.93
CA VAL A 402 3.72 -16.26 18.59
C VAL A 402 4.67 -15.09 18.37
N ALA A 403 4.77 -14.58 17.14
CA ALA A 403 5.60 -13.42 16.81
C ALA A 403 5.11 -12.13 17.52
N LEU A 404 3.81 -12.01 17.82
CA LEU A 404 3.28 -10.88 18.59
C LEU A 404 3.59 -10.94 20.09
N LYS A 405 3.87 -12.13 20.67
CA LYS A 405 4.02 -12.30 22.13
C LYS A 405 4.95 -11.28 22.81
N PRO A 406 6.11 -10.89 22.24
CA PRO A 406 6.98 -9.91 22.87
C PRO A 406 6.41 -8.48 22.92
N LEU A 407 5.47 -8.15 22.03
CA LEU A 407 4.98 -6.79 21.84
C LEU A 407 3.82 -6.45 22.80
N PRO A 408 3.62 -5.17 23.16
CA PRO A 408 2.41 -4.72 23.83
C PRO A 408 1.19 -4.83 22.90
N GLN A 409 0.14 -5.48 23.38
CA GLN A 409 -1.06 -5.78 22.57
C GLN A 409 -2.34 -5.25 23.21
N LEU A 410 -3.21 -4.68 22.37
CA LEU A 410 -4.60 -4.34 22.69
C LEU A 410 -5.55 -5.08 21.75
N ALA A 411 -6.46 -5.89 22.28
CA ALA A 411 -7.51 -6.54 21.51
C ALA A 411 -8.85 -5.82 21.73
N LEU A 412 -9.45 -5.32 20.65
CA LEU A 412 -10.77 -4.72 20.61
C LEU A 412 -11.75 -5.75 20.05
N ARG A 413 -12.51 -6.40 20.93
CA ARG A 413 -13.41 -7.50 20.58
C ARG A 413 -14.86 -7.06 20.58
N ASP A 414 -15.65 -7.61 19.68
CA ASP A 414 -17.10 -7.45 19.79
C ASP A 414 -17.61 -8.03 21.11
N ALA A 415 -18.48 -7.28 21.79
CA ALA A 415 -18.99 -7.64 23.12
C ALA A 415 -19.71 -9.01 23.16
N ALA A 416 -20.06 -9.58 22.00
CA ALA A 416 -20.69 -10.89 21.88
C ALA A 416 -19.70 -12.08 21.91
N ALA A 417 -18.38 -11.85 21.76
CA ALA A 417 -17.37 -12.90 21.64
C ALA A 417 -16.91 -13.50 22.99
N ASP A 418 -17.29 -12.91 24.13
CA ASP A 418 -16.90 -13.35 25.48
C ASP A 418 -17.79 -14.48 26.06
N SER A 419 -18.51 -15.23 25.21
CA SER A 419 -19.26 -16.42 25.65
C SER A 419 -18.52 -17.75 25.48
N ALA A 420 -17.26 -17.74 25.03
CA ALA A 420 -16.38 -18.92 25.05
C ALA A 420 -15.47 -18.88 26.29
N PRO A 421 -15.38 -19.95 27.10
CA PRO A 421 -14.58 -19.94 28.31
C PRO A 421 -13.10 -19.74 28.00
N ALA A 422 -12.45 -18.92 28.82
CA ALA A 422 -11.00 -18.88 28.87
C ALA A 422 -10.48 -20.27 29.22
N ASP A 423 -9.74 -20.90 28.31
CA ASP A 423 -8.95 -22.08 28.64
C ASP A 423 -7.84 -21.66 29.61
N ASP A 424 -8.07 -21.95 30.89
CA ASP A 424 -7.06 -22.05 31.94
C ASP A 424 -6.31 -23.38 31.78
N ALA A 425 -5.00 -23.33 31.48
CA ALA A 425 -3.90 -24.08 32.13
C ALA A 425 -2.58 -23.88 31.39
#